data_AF-A0A1E3K8T3-F1
#
_entry.id   AF-A0A1E3K8T3-F1
#
_cell.length_a   1.000
_cell.length_b   1.000
_cell.length_c   1.000
_cell.angle_alpha   90.00
_cell.angle_beta   90.00
_cell.angle_gamma   90.00
#
_symmetry.space_group_name_H-M   'P 1'
#
loop_
_entity.id
_entity.type
_entity.pdbx_description
1 polymer ?
#
loop_
_entity_poly.entity_id
_entity_poly.type
_entity_poly.pdbx_seq_one_letter_code
_entity_poly.pdbx_strand_id
1 'polypeptide(L)'
;MAPIDQTDQFRSILSTKQSALPPSARSKSPPPRGERSASRGKGKGKQGDGDEESFLKESYQIYTHLASLRHLLTSVRKPYLSSAEPPPVSRRRPQRPTSSQAGDDGQVEEWAKWEKSKYLTDKERDEIDLRARMILRRCNERVGVLERAEKARKTKVNSSLPASSLFQLLPSLALPSSPSTSSEPIISAHHASIIWTLNDTMAKLTGTLSDMQTERVKRREERGRTLGNGASAEAERLGRARKAGEGRLIPDGVVVDVHDAALSPTMGSDPHLHSGLGIIDPSAPPIESQLSQAQIQEFESENNALLEHMSSTLSSVLSAESSLLEISELQSELVRHLAQQTEVVEQLYEDAVGSVAEVRKANEQLVKARERGKEGRLFLLVFILGASFSLLFLDWYAS
;
A
#
# COMPACT_ATOMS: atom_id res chain seq x y z
N MET A 1 18.21 28.39 8.53
CA MET A 1 19.32 28.23 9.49
C MET A 1 19.91 26.85 9.21
N ALA A 2 21.11 26.79 8.63
CA ALA A 2 21.71 25.51 8.24
C ALA A 2 22.14 24.73 9.51
N PRO A 3 21.99 23.40 9.56
CA PRO A 3 22.43 22.61 10.72
C PRO A 3 23.95 22.68 10.84
N ILE A 4 24.44 23.08 12.01
CA ILE A 4 25.87 23.13 12.33
C ILE A 4 26.32 21.71 12.65
N ASP A 5 27.25 21.17 11.87
CA ASP A 5 27.82 19.86 12.11
C ASP A 5 28.80 19.92 13.30
N GLN A 6 28.45 19.25 14.40
CA GLN A 6 29.23 19.17 15.63
C GLN A 6 30.00 17.85 15.77
N THR A 7 30.05 17.04 14.70
CA THR A 7 30.65 15.70 14.73
C THR A 7 32.13 15.73 15.16
N ASP A 8 32.88 16.76 14.75
CA ASP A 8 34.30 16.89 15.11
C ASP A 8 34.50 17.25 16.58
N GLN A 9 33.63 18.11 17.13
CA GLN A 9 33.64 18.45 18.55
C GLN A 9 33.34 17.20 19.38
N PHE A 10 32.34 16.41 18.98
CA PHE A 10 32.02 15.14 19.63
C PHE A 10 33.20 14.15 19.60
N ARG A 11 33.87 13.99 18.44
CA ARG A 11 35.05 13.10 18.31
C ARG A 11 36.20 13.51 19.22
N SER A 12 36.44 14.82 19.37
CA SER A 12 37.48 15.34 20.26
C SER A 12 37.18 15.10 21.75
N ILE A 13 35.92 15.27 22.15
CA ILE A 13 35.47 15.00 23.52
C ILE A 13 35.52 13.49 23.81
N LEU A 14 35.18 12.66 22.82
CA LEU A 14 35.23 11.21 22.97
C LEU A 14 36.67 10.71 23.14
N SER A 15 37.62 11.20 22.33
CA SER A 15 39.03 10.78 22.45
C SER A 15 39.66 11.22 23.77
N THR A 16 39.38 12.44 24.21
CA THR A 16 39.86 12.96 25.50
C THR A 16 39.30 12.15 26.66
N LYS A 17 37.99 11.83 26.64
CA LYS A 17 37.38 10.98 27.66
C LYS A 17 37.92 9.54 27.63
N GLN A 18 38.13 8.95 26.44
CA GLN A 18 38.77 7.64 26.30
C GLN A 18 40.18 7.60 26.90
N SER A 19 40.98 8.65 26.68
CA SER A 19 42.32 8.76 27.23
C SER A 19 42.35 8.98 28.76
N ALA A 20 41.27 9.52 29.32
CA ALA A 20 41.13 9.79 30.75
C ALA A 20 40.60 8.60 31.57
N LEU A 21 40.13 7.52 30.92
CA LEU A 21 39.77 6.29 31.61
C LEU A 21 41.05 5.52 31.98
N PRO A 22 41.26 5.13 33.26
CA PRO A 22 42.37 4.25 33.61
C PRO A 22 42.25 2.94 32.83
N PRO A 23 43.36 2.33 32.38
CA PRO A 23 43.32 1.05 31.69
C PRO A 23 42.61 0.06 32.61
N SER A 24 41.43 -0.37 32.19
CA SER A 24 40.66 -1.37 32.88
C SER A 24 41.55 -2.60 33.07
N ALA A 25 41.94 -2.90 34.31
CA ALA A 25 42.56 -4.18 34.69
C ALA A 25 41.54 -5.33 34.62
N ARG A 26 40.57 -5.27 33.70
CA ARG A 26 39.75 -6.38 33.30
C ARG A 26 40.62 -7.23 32.38
N SER A 27 40.86 -8.46 32.81
CA SER A 27 41.48 -9.54 32.05
C SER A 27 41.36 -9.33 30.54
N LYS A 28 42.52 -9.28 29.87
CA LYS A 28 42.71 -9.36 28.43
C LYS A 28 41.54 -10.11 27.78
N SER A 29 40.69 -9.41 27.03
CA SER A 29 39.84 -10.04 26.04
C SER A 29 40.73 -10.88 25.11
N PRO A 30 40.31 -12.09 24.68
CA PRO A 30 41.11 -12.90 23.76
C PRO A 30 41.47 -12.08 22.51
N PRO A 31 42.68 -12.25 21.95
CA PRO A 31 43.11 -11.48 20.79
C PRO A 31 42.18 -11.74 19.59
N PRO A 32 42.08 -10.81 18.62
CA PRO A 32 41.32 -11.03 17.40
C PRO A 32 41.97 -12.21 16.68
N ARG A 33 41.21 -13.28 16.54
CA ARG A 33 41.65 -14.51 15.87
C ARG A 33 41.80 -14.18 14.38
N GLY A 34 43.05 -14.00 13.97
CA GLY A 34 43.43 -13.87 12.57
C GLY A 34 42.87 -15.02 11.74
N GLU A 35 42.57 -14.68 10.49
CA GLU A 35 42.07 -15.52 9.42
C GLU A 35 42.71 -16.90 9.39
N ARG A 36 42.00 -17.90 9.91
CA ARG A 36 42.24 -19.31 9.59
C ARG A 36 40.91 -20.04 9.48
N SER A 37 40.56 -20.32 8.23
CA SER A 37 39.81 -21.48 7.73
C SER A 37 38.67 -22.03 8.58
N ALA A 38 37.46 -21.89 8.03
CA ALA A 38 36.24 -22.63 8.31
C ALA A 38 36.41 -23.95 9.09
N SER A 39 36.02 -23.95 10.37
CA SER A 39 35.49 -25.15 11.02
C SER A 39 34.25 -24.77 11.82
N ARG A 40 33.17 -25.46 11.46
CA ARG A 40 31.76 -25.25 11.76
C ARG A 40 31.45 -25.54 13.24
N GLY A 41 31.56 -24.53 14.10
CA GLY A 41 31.03 -24.55 15.48
C GLY A 41 29.77 -23.69 15.57
N LYS A 42 28.59 -24.32 15.42
CA LYS A 42 27.28 -23.65 15.41
C LYS A 42 26.90 -23.26 16.85
N GLY A 43 27.34 -22.09 17.29
CA GLY A 43 26.85 -21.45 18.52
C GLY A 43 25.45 -20.87 18.29
N LYS A 44 24.47 -21.35 19.08
CA LYS A 44 23.04 -20.96 19.06
C LYS A 44 22.77 -19.45 19.21
N GLY A 45 23.75 -18.64 19.62
CA GLY A 45 23.59 -17.18 19.82
C GLY A 45 23.56 -16.35 18.53
N LYS A 46 24.06 -16.87 17.40
CA LYS A 46 24.08 -16.15 16.10
C LYS A 46 22.80 -16.34 15.28
N GLN A 47 21.83 -17.08 15.80
CA GLN A 47 20.58 -17.42 15.10
C GLN A 47 19.57 -16.26 15.16
N GLY A 48 19.48 -15.56 16.30
CA GLY A 48 18.51 -14.46 16.49
C GLY A 48 18.80 -13.22 15.65
N ASP A 49 20.08 -12.85 15.51
CA ASP A 49 20.54 -11.71 14.70
C ASP A 49 20.21 -11.90 13.21
N GLY A 50 20.37 -13.13 12.70
CA GLY A 50 20.02 -13.46 11.32
C GLY A 50 18.51 -13.48 11.05
N ASP A 51 17.69 -13.82 12.06
CA ASP A 51 16.24 -13.80 11.94
C ASP A 51 15.73 -12.34 11.83
N GLU A 52 16.30 -11.42 12.62
CA GLU A 52 16.01 -9.98 12.55
C GLU A 52 16.45 -9.35 11.23
N GLU A 53 17.67 -9.62 10.77
CA GLU A 53 18.15 -9.15 9.46
C GLU A 53 17.28 -9.67 8.31
N SER A 54 16.82 -10.92 8.39
CA SER A 54 15.94 -11.50 7.38
C SER A 54 14.55 -10.83 7.37
N PHE A 55 13.99 -10.53 8.55
CA PHE A 55 12.73 -9.82 8.70
C PHE A 55 12.81 -8.40 8.12
N LEU A 56 13.89 -7.67 8.42
CA LEU A 56 14.09 -6.32 7.92
C LEU A 56 14.29 -6.32 6.40
N LYS A 57 15.11 -7.23 5.87
CA LYS A 57 15.33 -7.36 4.43
C LYS A 57 14.01 -7.60 3.68
N GLU A 58 13.20 -8.52 4.19
CA GLU A 58 11.89 -8.84 3.61
C GLU A 58 10.94 -7.64 3.70
N SER A 59 10.90 -6.94 4.84
CA SER A 59 10.10 -5.73 5.03
C SER A 59 10.49 -4.61 4.05
N TYR A 60 11.79 -4.38 3.85
CA TYR A 60 12.29 -3.41 2.88
C TYR A 60 11.93 -3.79 1.45
N GLN A 61 12.03 -5.07 1.08
CA GLN A 61 11.60 -5.52 -0.25
C GLN A 61 10.11 -5.25 -0.48
N ILE A 62 9.24 -5.58 0.49
CA ILE A 62 7.81 -5.26 0.40
C ILE A 62 7.61 -3.75 0.22
N TYR A 63 8.28 -2.94 1.04
CA TYR A 63 8.22 -1.49 0.93
C TYR A 63 8.66 -0.98 -0.45
N THR A 64 9.73 -1.52 -1.03
CA THR A 64 10.17 -1.11 -2.38
C THR A 64 9.12 -1.39 -3.44
N HIS A 65 8.43 -2.53 -3.39
CA HIS A 65 7.34 -2.84 -4.32
C HIS A 65 6.13 -1.92 -4.12
N LEU A 66 5.75 -1.64 -2.87
CA LEU A 66 4.66 -0.71 -2.57
C LEU A 66 5.01 0.72 -2.99
N ALA A 67 6.26 1.15 -2.79
CA ALA A 67 6.75 2.46 -3.20
C ALA A 67 6.79 2.60 -4.73
N SER A 68 7.23 1.57 -5.46
CA SER A 68 7.20 1.57 -6.92
C SER A 68 5.76 1.62 -7.45
N LEU A 69 4.84 0.87 -6.82
CA LEU A 69 3.43 0.90 -7.20
C LEU A 69 2.81 2.28 -6.94
N ARG A 70 3.13 2.90 -5.80
CA ARG A 70 2.69 4.27 -5.46
C ARG A 70 3.13 5.30 -6.49
N HIS A 71 4.41 5.24 -6.87
CA HIS A 71 4.97 6.15 -7.86
C HIS A 71 4.24 6.01 -9.20
N LEU A 72 4.03 4.76 -9.63
CA LEU A 72 3.28 4.47 -10.85
C LEU A 72 1.84 4.97 -10.80
N LEU A 73 1.07 4.63 -9.76
CA LEU A 73 -0.33 5.06 -9.68
C LEU A 73 -0.42 6.58 -9.75
N THR A 74 0.55 7.28 -9.15
CA THR A 74 0.63 8.74 -9.23
C THR A 74 0.96 9.24 -10.64
N SER A 75 1.93 8.62 -11.33
CA SER A 75 2.32 9.03 -12.68
C SER A 75 1.23 8.73 -13.72
N VAL A 76 0.56 7.59 -13.57
CA VAL A 76 -0.44 7.09 -14.51
C VAL A 76 -1.85 7.62 -14.22
N ARG A 77 -2.12 8.23 -13.05
CA ARG A 77 -3.44 8.77 -12.69
C ARG A 77 -4.07 9.65 -13.78
N LYS A 78 -3.31 10.61 -14.32
CA LYS A 78 -3.81 11.52 -15.37
C LYS A 78 -4.13 10.79 -16.69
N PRO A 79 -3.20 10.03 -17.31
CA PRO A 79 -3.49 9.31 -18.55
C PRO A 79 -4.50 8.17 -18.38
N TYR A 80 -4.64 7.62 -17.16
CA TYR A 80 -5.61 6.58 -16.83
C TYR A 80 -7.05 7.12 -16.79
N LEU A 81 -7.25 8.28 -16.15
CA LEU A 81 -8.58 8.91 -16.04
C LEU A 81 -8.99 9.66 -17.32
N SER A 82 -8.03 9.98 -18.19
CA SER A 82 -8.29 10.66 -19.47
C SER A 82 -9.10 9.77 -20.42
N SER A 83 -10.32 10.17 -20.77
CA SER A 83 -11.13 9.50 -21.80
C SER A 83 -10.64 9.74 -23.23
N ALA A 84 -9.63 10.61 -23.44
CA ALA A 84 -9.11 10.92 -24.76
C ALA A 84 -8.44 9.68 -25.37
N GLU A 85 -9.07 9.14 -26.39
CA GLU A 85 -8.50 8.08 -27.21
C GLU A 85 -7.22 8.61 -27.89
N PRO A 86 -6.13 7.83 -27.92
CA PRO A 86 -4.91 8.31 -28.53
C PRO A 86 -5.16 8.67 -30.00
N PRO A 87 -4.53 9.74 -30.51
CA PRO A 87 -4.61 10.06 -31.93
C PRO A 87 -4.18 8.84 -32.76
N PRO A 88 -4.79 8.64 -33.95
CA PRO A 88 -4.53 7.47 -34.78
C PRO A 88 -3.02 7.29 -35.01
N VAL A 89 -2.59 6.04 -35.11
CA VAL A 89 -1.16 5.64 -35.16
C VAL A 89 -0.37 6.42 -36.22
N SER A 90 -1.04 6.88 -37.29
CA SER A 90 -0.48 7.74 -38.33
C SER A 90 0.04 9.11 -37.85
N ARG A 91 -0.47 9.65 -36.73
CA ARG A 91 0.01 10.89 -36.09
C ARG A 91 0.89 10.65 -34.87
N ARG A 92 1.12 9.39 -34.46
CA ARG A 92 2.05 9.08 -33.37
C ARG A 92 3.48 9.22 -33.88
N ARG A 93 4.20 10.23 -33.40
CA ARG A 93 5.66 10.30 -33.55
C ARG A 93 6.25 9.01 -32.95
N PRO A 94 7.12 8.27 -33.65
CA PRO A 94 7.72 7.07 -33.09
C PRO A 94 8.51 7.48 -31.84
N GLN A 95 8.06 7.06 -30.65
CA GLN A 95 8.91 7.11 -29.49
C GLN A 95 9.98 6.04 -29.68
N ARG A 96 11.23 6.49 -29.81
CA ARG A 96 12.41 5.64 -29.85
C ARG A 96 12.36 4.72 -28.62
N PRO A 97 12.36 3.39 -28.79
CA PRO A 97 12.45 2.49 -27.65
C PRO A 97 13.81 2.75 -26.99
N THR A 98 13.80 3.32 -25.80
CA THR A 98 15.00 3.34 -24.96
C THR A 98 15.12 1.93 -24.40
N SER A 99 15.87 1.08 -25.10
CA SER A 99 16.38 -0.16 -24.55
C SER A 99 17.35 0.19 -23.42
N SER A 100 16.84 0.39 -22.21
CA SER A 100 17.66 0.26 -21.02
C SER A 100 17.97 -1.22 -20.86
N GLN A 101 19.26 -1.48 -20.94
CA GLN A 101 19.98 -2.71 -20.72
C GLN A 101 19.34 -3.60 -19.65
N ALA A 102 19.05 -4.85 -20.02
CA ALA A 102 18.57 -5.89 -19.12
C ALA A 102 19.53 -6.07 -17.95
N GLY A 103 19.21 -5.42 -16.83
CA GLY A 103 19.71 -5.73 -15.50
C GLY A 103 18.72 -6.68 -14.81
N ASP A 104 19.27 -7.64 -14.10
CA ASP A 104 18.64 -8.80 -13.44
C ASP A 104 17.60 -8.48 -12.31
N ASP A 105 16.99 -7.29 -12.31
CA ASP A 105 15.97 -6.85 -11.33
C ASP A 105 14.61 -6.64 -12.02
N GLY A 106 14.11 -7.69 -12.65
CA GLY A 106 13.06 -7.70 -13.68
C GLY A 106 11.63 -7.28 -13.30
N GLN A 107 11.37 -6.63 -12.16
CA GLN A 107 10.03 -6.12 -11.80
C GLN A 107 9.93 -4.60 -11.74
N VAL A 108 11.05 -3.88 -11.54
CA VAL A 108 11.06 -2.41 -11.46
C VAL A 108 11.15 -1.78 -12.86
N GLU A 109 11.81 -2.45 -13.80
CA GLU A 109 11.98 -1.95 -15.18
C GLU A 109 10.70 -2.05 -16.04
N GLU A 110 9.75 -2.91 -15.65
CA GLU A 110 8.57 -3.19 -16.48
C GLU A 110 7.55 -2.05 -16.50
N TRP A 111 7.60 -1.16 -15.50
CA TRP A 111 6.69 -0.03 -15.32
C TRP A 111 7.16 1.23 -16.06
N ALA A 112 8.44 1.29 -16.44
CA ALA A 112 9.05 2.43 -17.14
C ALA A 112 8.36 2.72 -18.50
N LYS A 113 7.70 1.71 -19.10
CA LYS A 113 6.94 1.85 -20.34
C LYS A 113 5.73 2.80 -20.21
N TRP A 114 5.12 2.87 -19.03
CA TRP A 114 3.91 3.68 -18.81
C TRP A 114 4.19 5.02 -18.14
N GLU A 115 5.35 5.19 -17.50
CA GLU A 115 5.74 6.44 -16.84
C GLU A 115 5.79 7.63 -17.83
N LYS A 116 6.14 7.37 -19.09
CA LYS A 116 6.27 8.41 -20.14
C LYS A 116 5.06 8.51 -21.07
N SER A 117 4.02 7.69 -20.86
CA SER A 117 2.89 7.59 -21.78
C SER A 117 1.81 8.64 -21.47
N LYS A 118 1.57 9.56 -22.41
CA LYS A 118 0.55 10.63 -22.27
C LYS A 118 -0.88 10.14 -22.47
N TYR A 119 -1.05 9.04 -23.20
CA TYR A 119 -2.34 8.41 -23.49
C TYR A 119 -2.21 6.91 -23.23
N LEU A 120 -3.26 6.32 -22.68
CA LEU A 120 -3.32 4.90 -22.34
C LEU A 120 -4.55 4.29 -22.99
N THR A 121 -4.40 3.17 -23.67
CA THR A 121 -5.51 2.41 -24.25
C THR A 121 -6.29 1.67 -23.16
N ASP A 122 -7.53 1.28 -23.44
CA ASP A 122 -8.33 0.52 -22.47
C ASP A 122 -7.68 -0.81 -22.09
N LYS A 123 -6.99 -1.47 -23.03
CA LYS A 123 -6.22 -2.70 -22.77
C LYS A 123 -5.02 -2.46 -21.84
N GLU A 124 -4.27 -1.38 -22.06
CA GLU A 124 -3.14 -1.04 -21.19
C GLU A 124 -3.60 -0.64 -19.78
N ARG A 125 -4.77 0.01 -19.65
CA ARG A 125 -5.39 0.28 -18.34
C ARG A 125 -5.73 -1.00 -17.60
N ASP A 126 -6.31 -1.98 -18.29
CA ASP A 126 -6.64 -3.29 -17.69
C ASP A 126 -5.39 -4.06 -17.26
N GLU A 127 -4.31 -3.96 -18.05
CA GLU A 127 -3.01 -4.55 -17.72
C GLU A 127 -2.40 -3.92 -16.45
N ILE A 128 -2.49 -2.59 -16.32
CA ILE A 128 -2.04 -1.87 -15.12
C ILE A 128 -2.87 -2.28 -13.90
N ASP A 129 -4.19 -2.37 -14.03
CA ASP A 129 -5.07 -2.81 -12.95
C ASP A 129 -4.75 -4.24 -12.52
N LEU A 130 -4.54 -5.15 -13.48
CA LEU A 130 -4.16 -6.55 -13.19
C LEU A 130 -2.84 -6.64 -12.43
N ARG A 131 -1.81 -5.93 -12.89
CA ARG A 131 -0.49 -5.94 -12.24
C ARG A 131 -0.54 -5.31 -10.86
N ALA A 132 -1.26 -4.20 -10.71
CA ALA A 132 -1.43 -3.54 -9.42
C ALA A 132 -2.08 -4.50 -8.41
N ARG A 133 -3.16 -5.20 -8.80
CA ARG A 133 -3.81 -6.23 -7.97
C ARG A 133 -2.86 -7.36 -7.60
N MET A 134 -2.11 -7.89 -8.56
CA MET A 134 -1.15 -8.97 -8.32
C MET A 134 -0.07 -8.57 -7.30
N ILE A 135 0.47 -7.35 -7.41
CA ILE A 135 1.45 -6.84 -6.44
C ILE A 135 0.82 -6.66 -5.07
N LEU A 136 -0.37 -6.07 -4.98
CA LEU A 136 -1.06 -5.85 -3.71
C LEU A 136 -1.37 -7.17 -2.99
N ARG A 137 -1.89 -8.18 -3.71
CA ARG A 137 -2.10 -9.53 -3.16
C ARG A 137 -0.81 -10.17 -2.68
N ARG A 138 0.25 -10.14 -3.50
CA ARG A 138 1.56 -10.68 -3.13
C ARG A 138 2.15 -9.98 -1.90
N CYS A 139 2.03 -8.66 -1.82
CA CYS A 139 2.49 -7.90 -0.67
C CYS A 139 1.69 -8.27 0.58
N ASN A 140 0.37 -8.42 0.47
CA ASN A 140 -0.49 -8.85 1.58
C ASN A 140 -0.11 -10.25 2.10
N GLU A 141 0.13 -11.21 1.19
CA GLU A 141 0.60 -12.54 1.55
C GLU A 141 1.95 -12.51 2.28
N ARG A 142 2.91 -11.73 1.76
CA ARG A 142 4.24 -11.57 2.36
C ARG A 142 4.17 -10.90 3.75
N VAL A 143 3.34 -9.87 3.91
CA VAL A 143 3.10 -9.26 5.23
C VAL A 143 2.48 -10.27 6.19
N GLY A 144 1.53 -11.09 5.74
CA GLY A 144 1.00 -12.18 6.55
C GLY A 144 2.05 -13.21 6.95
N VAL A 145 3.06 -13.48 6.12
CA VAL A 145 4.20 -14.34 6.51
C VAL A 145 5.05 -13.66 7.58
N LEU A 146 5.34 -12.37 7.44
CA LEU A 146 6.06 -11.58 8.45
C LEU A 146 5.36 -11.56 9.80
N GLU A 147 4.04 -11.37 9.81
CA GLU A 147 3.23 -11.40 11.03
C GLU A 147 3.26 -12.75 11.74
N ARG A 148 3.18 -13.85 10.97
CA ARG A 148 3.28 -15.19 11.55
C ARG A 148 4.68 -15.46 12.11
N ALA A 149 5.72 -14.99 11.43
CA ALA A 149 7.10 -15.09 11.91
C ALA A 149 7.28 -14.29 13.21
N GLU A 150 6.71 -13.08 13.30
CA GLU A 150 6.75 -12.23 14.48
C GLU A 150 6.00 -12.85 15.66
N LYS A 151 4.80 -13.38 15.43
CA LYS A 151 4.02 -14.14 16.43
C LYS A 151 4.80 -15.37 16.92
N ALA A 152 5.45 -16.11 16.03
CA ALA A 152 6.28 -17.26 16.39
C ALA A 152 7.53 -16.85 17.19
N ARG A 153 8.10 -15.67 16.93
CA ARG A 153 9.20 -15.11 17.73
C ARG A 153 8.72 -14.77 19.14
N LYS A 154 7.61 -14.04 19.27
CA LYS A 154 7.00 -13.70 20.56
C LYS A 154 6.73 -14.93 21.43
N THR A 155 6.16 -16.00 20.86
CA THR A 155 5.88 -17.23 21.63
C THR A 155 7.16 -17.96 22.06
N LYS A 156 8.20 -17.99 21.21
CA LYS A 156 9.53 -18.54 21.58
C LYS A 156 10.17 -17.73 22.71
N VAL A 157 10.09 -16.40 22.65
CA VAL A 157 10.63 -15.53 23.70
C VAL A 157 9.88 -15.77 25.01
N ASN A 158 8.55 -15.76 24.97
CA ASN A 158 7.72 -15.99 26.17
C ASN A 158 7.90 -17.39 26.77
N SER A 159 8.07 -18.43 25.95
CA SER A 159 8.33 -19.80 26.44
C SER A 159 9.77 -20.03 26.93
N SER A 160 10.71 -19.18 26.53
CA SER A 160 12.11 -19.24 27.01
C SER A 160 12.32 -18.63 28.39
N LEU A 161 11.34 -17.87 28.90
CA LEU A 161 11.34 -17.41 30.29
C LEU A 161 11.11 -18.62 31.21
N PRO A 162 12.03 -18.96 32.13
CA PRO A 162 11.86 -20.11 32.99
C PRO A 162 10.62 -19.91 33.86
N ALA A 163 9.61 -20.77 33.64
CA ALA A 163 8.36 -20.85 34.38
C ALA A 163 8.57 -21.39 35.81
N SER A 164 9.58 -20.88 36.53
CA SER A 164 9.75 -21.15 37.94
C SER A 164 8.84 -20.20 38.71
N SER A 165 7.57 -20.58 38.81
CA SER A 165 6.52 -19.99 39.64
C SER A 165 6.95 -19.77 41.10
N LEU A 166 8.02 -20.43 41.57
CA LEU A 166 8.64 -20.21 42.87
C LEU A 166 9.41 -18.88 42.99
N PHE A 167 9.94 -18.32 41.89
CA PHE A 167 10.66 -17.03 41.92
C PHE A 167 9.73 -15.82 41.79
N GLN A 168 8.45 -16.01 41.42
CA GLN A 168 7.45 -14.93 41.47
C GLN A 168 7.12 -14.50 42.91
N LEU A 169 7.34 -15.37 43.90
CA LEU A 169 7.14 -15.07 45.32
C LEU A 169 8.36 -14.43 46.01
N LEU A 170 9.52 -14.40 45.36
CA LEU A 170 10.75 -13.83 45.92
C LEU A 170 11.45 -12.92 44.89
N PRO A 171 10.94 -11.68 44.68
CA PRO A 171 11.50 -10.72 43.72
C PRO A 171 12.97 -10.38 43.98
N SER A 172 13.43 -10.55 45.22
CA SER A 172 14.80 -10.26 45.66
C SER A 172 15.84 -11.31 45.27
N LEU A 173 15.42 -12.53 44.88
CA LEU A 173 16.30 -13.61 44.41
C LEU A 173 16.15 -13.88 42.91
N ALA A 174 15.27 -13.16 42.21
CA ALA A 174 15.18 -13.23 40.76
C ALA A 174 16.54 -12.86 40.17
N LEU A 175 17.18 -13.82 39.49
CA LEU A 175 18.41 -13.58 38.75
C LEU A 175 18.18 -12.39 37.80
N PRO A 176 19.12 -11.44 37.69
CA PRO A 176 19.01 -10.36 36.72
C PRO A 176 18.80 -10.99 35.35
N SER A 177 17.66 -10.68 34.75
CA SER A 177 17.28 -11.15 33.42
C SER A 177 18.42 -10.88 32.45
N SER A 178 18.69 -11.85 31.57
CA SER A 178 19.70 -11.73 30.52
C SER A 178 19.52 -10.41 29.77
N PRO A 179 20.58 -9.66 29.42
CA PRO A 179 20.46 -8.36 28.74
C PRO A 179 19.64 -8.43 27.44
N SER A 180 19.59 -9.61 26.81
CA SER A 180 18.76 -9.87 25.62
C SER A 180 17.25 -9.71 25.87
N THR A 181 16.74 -10.02 27.06
CA THR A 181 15.30 -9.93 27.38
C THR A 181 14.82 -8.48 27.50
N SER A 182 15.72 -7.54 27.82
CA SER A 182 15.37 -6.12 27.96
C SER A 182 15.11 -5.41 26.63
N SER A 183 15.71 -5.88 25.53
CA SER A 183 15.47 -5.35 24.18
C SER A 183 14.28 -5.99 23.48
N GLU A 184 13.78 -7.13 23.96
CA GLU A 184 12.64 -7.84 23.38
C GLU A 184 11.36 -7.00 23.19
N PRO A 185 10.89 -6.23 24.20
CA PRO A 185 9.71 -5.37 24.03
C PRO A 185 9.96 -4.23 23.03
N ILE A 186 11.19 -3.74 22.93
CA ILE A 186 11.57 -2.70 21.96
C ILE A 186 11.56 -3.28 20.54
N ILE A 187 12.12 -4.47 20.35
CA ILE A 187 12.17 -5.15 19.04
C ILE A 187 10.75 -5.55 18.61
N SER A 188 9.92 -6.05 19.52
CA SER A 188 8.52 -6.40 19.21
C SER A 188 7.69 -5.17 18.84
N ALA A 189 7.84 -4.06 19.55
CA ALA A 189 7.21 -2.79 19.20
C ALA A 189 7.70 -2.28 17.84
N HIS A 190 9.01 -2.35 17.56
CA HIS A 190 9.58 -1.97 16.28
C HIS A 190 9.01 -2.81 15.13
N HIS A 191 8.99 -4.13 15.24
CA HIS A 191 8.43 -5.01 14.21
C HIS A 191 6.93 -4.81 14.01
N ALA A 192 6.19 -4.61 15.10
CA ALA A 192 4.76 -4.28 15.02
C ALA A 192 4.51 -2.95 14.31
N SER A 193 5.35 -1.93 14.58
CA SER A 193 5.27 -0.64 13.88
C SER A 193 5.58 -0.78 12.38
N ILE A 194 6.57 -1.60 12.00
CA ILE A 194 6.89 -1.86 10.59
C ILE A 194 5.70 -2.51 9.89
N ILE A 195 5.15 -3.58 10.45
CA ILE A 195 3.98 -4.27 9.90
C ILE A 195 2.81 -3.31 9.75
N TRP A 196 2.54 -2.49 10.77
CA TRP A 196 1.48 -1.48 10.72
C TRP A 196 1.72 -0.48 9.58
N THR A 197 2.93 0.05 9.41
CA THR A 197 3.25 0.98 8.31
C THR A 197 3.08 0.33 6.94
N LEU A 198 3.45 -0.96 6.78
CA LEU A 198 3.25 -1.69 5.53
C LEU A 198 1.76 -1.87 5.23
N ASN A 199 0.96 -2.26 6.22
CA ASN A 199 -0.48 -2.41 6.06
C ASN A 199 -1.17 -1.05 5.79
N ASP A 200 -0.75 0.02 6.45
CA ASP A 200 -1.27 1.39 6.24
C ASP A 200 -0.96 1.89 4.83
N THR A 201 0.28 1.72 4.37
CA THR A 201 0.66 2.09 3.00
C THR A 201 -0.10 1.26 1.95
N MET A 202 -0.31 -0.02 2.20
CA MET A 202 -1.11 -0.89 1.33
C MET A 202 -2.59 -0.46 1.29
N ALA A 203 -3.19 -0.14 2.44
CA ALA A 203 -4.56 0.36 2.54
C ALA A 203 -4.75 1.71 1.81
N LYS A 204 -3.76 2.60 1.89
CA LYS A 204 -3.75 3.85 1.12
C LYS A 204 -3.69 3.59 -0.38
N LEU A 205 -2.85 2.64 -0.82
CA LEU A 205 -2.73 2.30 -2.24
C LEU A 205 -3.99 1.64 -2.79
N THR A 206 -4.59 0.72 -2.05
CA THR A 206 -5.86 0.07 -2.44
C THR A 206 -6.98 1.09 -2.50
N GLY A 207 -7.04 2.05 -1.57
CA GLY A 207 -7.94 3.20 -1.65
C GLY A 207 -7.75 4.00 -2.95
N THR A 208 -6.52 4.39 -3.29
CA THR A 208 -6.27 5.15 -4.54
C THR A 208 -6.62 4.37 -5.81
N LEU A 209 -6.40 3.06 -5.82
CA LEU A 209 -6.76 2.20 -6.94
C LEU A 209 -8.28 2.05 -7.07
N SER A 210 -8.96 1.84 -5.94
CA SER A 210 -10.42 1.77 -5.86
C SER A 210 -11.08 3.05 -6.37
N ASP A 211 -10.56 4.21 -5.95
CA ASP A 211 -11.05 5.52 -6.44
C ASP A 211 -10.93 5.63 -7.96
N MET A 212 -9.75 5.27 -8.52
CA MET A 212 -9.51 5.32 -9.96
C MET A 212 -10.41 4.35 -10.73
N GLN A 213 -10.66 3.16 -10.21
CA GLN A 213 -11.53 2.15 -10.84
C GLN A 213 -13.00 2.54 -10.77
N THR A 214 -13.46 3.04 -9.63
CA THR A 214 -14.83 3.55 -9.47
C THR A 214 -15.10 4.67 -10.47
N GLU A 215 -14.15 5.60 -10.59
CA GLU A 215 -14.21 6.67 -11.58
C GLU A 215 -14.22 6.16 -13.04
N ARG A 216 -13.58 5.03 -13.33
CA ARG A 216 -13.56 4.41 -14.66
C ARG A 216 -14.88 3.70 -14.97
N VAL A 217 -15.40 2.92 -14.02
CA VAL A 217 -16.71 2.24 -14.12
C VAL A 217 -17.81 3.26 -14.33
N LYS A 218 -17.84 4.32 -13.51
CA LYS A 218 -18.81 5.42 -13.63
C LYS A 218 -18.79 6.05 -15.03
N ARG A 219 -17.60 6.34 -15.57
CA ARG A 219 -17.48 6.89 -16.93
C ARG A 219 -17.93 5.92 -18.03
N ARG A 220 -17.78 4.61 -17.83
CA ARG A 220 -18.28 3.61 -18.79
C ARG A 220 -19.80 3.53 -18.76
N GLU A 221 -20.37 3.57 -17.58
CA GLU A 221 -21.82 3.61 -17.38
C GLU A 221 -22.42 4.88 -18.02
N GLU A 222 -21.78 6.04 -17.81
CA GLU A 222 -22.16 7.30 -18.46
C GLU A 222 -22.06 7.20 -19.99
N ARG A 223 -20.97 6.63 -20.54
CA ARG A 223 -20.85 6.41 -22.00
C ARG A 223 -21.94 5.50 -22.53
N GLY A 224 -22.21 4.37 -21.87
CA GLY A 224 -23.29 3.46 -22.23
C GLY A 224 -24.65 4.18 -22.26
N ARG A 225 -24.93 5.01 -21.24
CA ARG A 225 -26.14 5.86 -21.21
C ARG A 225 -26.16 6.89 -22.35
N THR A 226 -25.04 7.56 -22.64
CA THR A 226 -24.98 8.56 -23.71
C THR A 226 -25.06 7.97 -25.11
N LEU A 227 -24.59 6.73 -25.33
CA LEU A 227 -24.74 6.05 -26.62
C LEU A 227 -26.22 5.68 -26.87
N GLY A 228 -26.93 5.22 -25.83
CA GLY A 228 -28.37 5.01 -25.91
C GLY A 228 -29.14 6.30 -26.19
N ASN A 229 -28.83 7.37 -25.45
CA ASN A 229 -29.48 8.67 -25.65
C ASN A 229 -29.07 9.35 -26.98
N GLY A 230 -27.84 9.14 -27.44
CA GLY A 230 -27.33 9.64 -28.70
C GLY A 230 -28.01 8.97 -29.89
N ALA A 231 -28.18 7.65 -29.84
CA ALA A 231 -28.93 6.91 -30.85
C ALA A 231 -30.41 7.33 -30.89
N SER A 232 -31.06 7.53 -29.74
CA SER A 232 -32.43 8.07 -29.70
C SER A 232 -32.51 9.51 -30.22
N ALA A 233 -31.58 10.39 -29.85
CA ALA A 233 -31.56 11.77 -30.32
C ALA A 233 -31.23 11.89 -31.82
N GLU A 234 -30.38 10.99 -32.34
CA GLU A 234 -30.06 10.90 -33.77
C GLU A 234 -31.23 10.29 -34.56
N ALA A 235 -31.90 9.27 -34.03
CA ALA A 235 -33.14 8.74 -34.58
C ALA A 235 -34.27 9.79 -34.59
N GLU A 236 -34.40 10.60 -33.54
CA GLU A 236 -35.33 11.74 -33.51
C GLU A 236 -34.93 12.81 -34.54
N ARG A 237 -33.64 13.10 -34.72
CA ARG A 237 -33.15 14.02 -35.76
C ARG A 237 -33.44 13.50 -37.17
N LEU A 238 -33.21 12.22 -37.44
CA LEU A 238 -33.53 11.59 -38.71
C LEU A 238 -35.05 11.54 -38.95
N GLY A 239 -35.84 11.24 -37.92
CA GLY A 239 -37.30 11.31 -37.97
C GLY A 239 -37.83 12.72 -38.26
N ARG A 240 -37.20 13.75 -37.68
CA ARG A 240 -37.53 15.16 -37.91
C ARG A 240 -37.07 15.66 -39.27
N ALA A 241 -35.92 15.19 -39.77
CA ALA A 241 -35.44 15.46 -41.12
C ALA A 241 -36.32 14.79 -42.20
N ARG A 242 -36.81 13.58 -41.94
CA ARG A 242 -37.78 12.90 -42.81
C ARG A 242 -39.12 13.64 -42.88
N LYS A 243 -39.62 14.13 -41.74
CA LYS A 243 -40.80 15.02 -41.67
C LYS A 243 -40.61 16.37 -42.37
N ALA A 244 -39.38 16.90 -42.41
CA ALA A 244 -39.06 18.12 -43.15
C ALA A 244 -38.89 17.90 -44.67
N GLY A 245 -38.60 16.66 -45.10
CA GLY A 245 -38.49 16.27 -46.51
C GLY A 245 -39.84 15.93 -47.16
N GLU A 246 -40.85 15.58 -46.38
CA GLU A 246 -42.19 15.20 -46.86
C GLU A 246 -43.11 16.39 -47.22
N GLY A 247 -42.58 17.62 -47.15
CA GLY A 247 -43.28 18.86 -47.51
C GLY A 247 -42.82 19.50 -48.82
N ARG A 248 -41.96 18.86 -49.62
CA ARG A 248 -41.45 19.43 -50.88
C ARG A 248 -41.67 18.50 -52.06
N LEU A 249 -42.95 18.24 -52.34
CA LEU A 249 -43.40 18.04 -53.72
C LEU A 249 -43.04 19.32 -54.48
N ILE A 250 -42.10 19.22 -55.40
CA ILE A 250 -41.85 20.24 -56.41
C ILE A 250 -43.07 20.17 -57.35
N PRO A 251 -43.93 21.19 -57.43
CA PRO A 251 -44.84 21.30 -58.55
C PRO A 251 -44.10 22.02 -59.67
N ASP A 252 -44.04 21.36 -60.81
CA ASP A 252 -43.78 22.02 -62.09
C ASP A 252 -44.91 23.03 -62.32
N GLY A 253 -44.57 24.31 -62.59
CA GLY A 253 -45.54 25.34 -62.97
C GLY A 253 -45.93 26.36 -61.90
N VAL A 254 -45.35 27.56 -62.06
CA VAL A 254 -45.83 28.88 -61.60
C VAL A 254 -47.36 29.01 -61.63
N VAL A 255 -48.01 29.48 -60.54
CA VAL A 255 -48.89 30.68 -60.44
C VAL A 255 -49.21 30.96 -58.95
N VAL A 256 -48.82 32.16 -58.49
CA VAL A 256 -49.49 33.18 -57.62
C VAL A 256 -50.83 32.72 -56.96
N ASP A 257 -51.13 32.93 -55.68
CA ASP A 257 -51.43 34.23 -55.08
C ASP A 257 -51.58 34.17 -53.54
N VAL A 258 -51.44 35.37 -52.97
CA VAL A 258 -51.43 35.86 -51.60
C VAL A 258 -52.60 35.35 -50.74
N HIS A 259 -52.38 35.12 -49.44
CA HIS A 259 -53.02 35.87 -48.34
C HIS A 259 -52.47 35.41 -46.97
N ASP A 260 -52.07 36.43 -46.23
CA ASP A 260 -51.50 36.51 -44.89
C ASP A 260 -52.50 36.04 -43.79
N ALA A 261 -51.97 35.58 -42.65
CA ALA A 261 -52.45 35.88 -41.30
C ALA A 261 -51.90 34.87 -40.26
N ALA A 262 -51.02 35.40 -39.41
CA ALA A 262 -50.73 34.86 -38.10
C ALA A 262 -52.00 34.84 -37.20
N LEU A 263 -52.00 33.90 -36.24
CA LEU A 263 -52.83 33.84 -35.02
C LEU A 263 -54.28 33.33 -35.15
N SER A 264 -54.50 32.06 -34.79
CA SER A 264 -55.63 31.70 -33.91
C SER A 264 -55.35 30.38 -33.17
N PRO A 265 -55.55 30.33 -31.83
CA PRO A 265 -55.50 29.11 -31.04
C PRO A 265 -56.91 28.52 -30.95
N THR A 266 -57.18 27.40 -31.61
CA THR A 266 -58.42 26.67 -31.43
C THR A 266 -58.12 25.23 -31.04
N MET A 267 -58.57 24.88 -29.83
CA MET A 267 -58.75 23.51 -29.39
C MET A 267 -59.57 22.75 -30.44
N GLY A 268 -58.90 21.91 -31.22
CA GLY A 268 -59.47 20.84 -32.03
C GLY A 268 -58.97 19.53 -31.45
N SER A 269 -59.91 18.66 -31.10
CA SER A 269 -59.69 17.30 -30.62
C SER A 269 -58.88 16.49 -31.63
N ASP A 270 -57.58 16.29 -31.36
CA ASP A 270 -56.76 15.30 -32.05
C ASP A 270 -56.87 13.93 -31.34
N PRO A 271 -57.40 12.88 -31.99
CA PRO A 271 -57.32 11.51 -31.48
C PRO A 271 -55.99 10.85 -31.92
N HIS A 272 -54.87 11.56 -31.77
CA HIS A 272 -53.53 11.03 -32.06
C HIS A 272 -52.62 11.11 -30.83
N LEU A 273 -53.18 10.81 -29.67
CA LEU A 273 -52.44 10.36 -28.50
C LEU A 273 -52.37 8.83 -28.53
N HIS A 274 -51.62 8.27 -29.48
CA HIS A 274 -51.15 6.90 -29.37
C HIS A 274 -49.72 6.76 -29.88
N SER A 275 -48.87 6.37 -28.93
CA SER A 275 -47.74 5.46 -29.10
C SER A 275 -46.38 6.05 -29.48
N GLY A 276 -45.58 6.29 -28.44
CA GLY A 276 -44.12 6.24 -28.46
C GLY A 276 -43.55 4.82 -28.63
N LEU A 277 -44.14 4.05 -29.53
CA LEU A 277 -43.68 2.75 -30.03
C LEU A 277 -44.16 2.72 -31.48
N GLY A 278 -43.22 2.67 -32.43
CA GLY A 278 -43.50 2.75 -33.86
C GLY A 278 -44.60 1.77 -34.27
N ILE A 279 -45.80 2.30 -34.46
CA ILE A 279 -46.85 1.60 -35.18
C ILE A 279 -46.48 1.77 -36.65
N ILE A 280 -45.98 0.70 -37.25
CA ILE A 280 -45.90 0.53 -38.70
C ILE A 280 -47.32 0.78 -39.21
N ASP A 281 -47.50 1.82 -40.02
CA ASP A 281 -48.74 2.04 -40.75
C ASP A 281 -48.98 0.79 -41.64
N PRO A 282 -50.06 0.01 -41.43
CA PRO A 282 -50.32 -1.20 -42.20
C PRO A 282 -50.62 -0.91 -43.68
N SER A 283 -50.75 0.37 -44.07
CA SER A 283 -50.91 0.79 -45.46
C SER A 283 -49.58 1.25 -46.12
N ALA A 284 -48.47 1.31 -45.38
CA ALA A 284 -47.16 1.54 -45.96
C ALA A 284 -46.62 0.25 -46.59
N PRO A 285 -46.04 0.28 -47.79
CA PRO A 285 -45.45 -0.92 -48.39
C PRO A 285 -44.35 -1.45 -47.47
N PRO A 286 -44.19 -2.78 -47.35
CA PRO A 286 -43.24 -3.38 -46.42
C PRO A 286 -41.86 -2.75 -46.62
N ILE A 287 -41.16 -2.43 -45.54
CA ILE A 287 -39.86 -1.74 -45.54
C ILE A 287 -38.87 -2.42 -46.52
N GLU A 288 -38.98 -3.74 -46.67
CA GLU A 288 -38.26 -4.60 -47.60
C GLU A 288 -38.43 -4.24 -49.09
N SER A 289 -39.54 -3.59 -49.47
CA SER A 289 -39.84 -3.17 -50.84
C SER A 289 -39.30 -1.76 -51.20
N GLN A 290 -38.86 -0.98 -50.21
CA GLN A 290 -38.29 0.37 -50.39
C GLN A 290 -36.77 0.41 -50.27
N LEU A 291 -36.14 -0.60 -49.66
CA LEU A 291 -34.68 -0.70 -49.55
C LEU A 291 -34.12 -1.63 -50.62
N SER A 292 -32.98 -1.26 -51.21
CA SER A 292 -32.25 -2.18 -52.07
C SER A 292 -31.73 -3.37 -51.23
N GLN A 293 -31.63 -4.54 -51.85
CA GLN A 293 -31.10 -5.74 -51.18
C GLN A 293 -29.70 -5.52 -50.56
N ALA A 294 -28.88 -4.66 -51.18
CA ALA A 294 -27.58 -4.26 -50.65
C ALA A 294 -27.68 -3.42 -49.36
N GLN A 295 -28.67 -2.54 -49.27
CA GLN A 295 -28.88 -1.66 -48.11
C GLN A 295 -29.45 -2.43 -46.91
N ILE A 296 -30.27 -3.46 -47.15
CA ILE A 296 -30.72 -4.40 -46.11
C ILE A 296 -29.53 -5.16 -45.53
N GLN A 297 -28.63 -5.66 -46.39
CA GLN A 297 -27.43 -6.37 -45.96
C GLN A 297 -26.48 -5.47 -45.16
N GLU A 298 -26.37 -4.19 -45.54
CA GLU A 298 -25.62 -3.19 -44.77
C GLU A 298 -26.25 -2.96 -43.40
N PHE A 299 -27.57 -2.75 -43.31
CA PHE A 299 -28.27 -2.61 -42.02
C PHE A 299 -28.15 -3.85 -41.12
N GLU A 300 -28.23 -5.05 -41.68
CA GLU A 300 -28.01 -6.29 -40.94
C GLU A 300 -26.57 -6.36 -40.40
N SER A 301 -25.59 -5.96 -41.22
CA SER A 301 -24.18 -5.92 -40.81
C SER A 301 -23.91 -4.88 -39.71
N GLU A 302 -24.51 -3.69 -39.81
CA GLU A 302 -24.40 -2.62 -38.81
C GLU A 302 -25.08 -3.01 -37.50
N ASN A 303 -26.26 -3.63 -37.58
CA ASN A 303 -26.97 -4.11 -36.40
C ASN A 303 -26.18 -5.21 -35.68
N ASN A 304 -25.62 -6.16 -36.43
CA ASN A 304 -24.73 -7.18 -35.86
C ASN A 304 -23.48 -6.54 -35.21
N ALA A 305 -22.86 -5.55 -35.85
CA ALA A 305 -21.72 -4.83 -35.29
C ALA A 305 -22.09 -4.03 -34.01
N LEU A 306 -23.27 -3.43 -33.98
CA LEU A 306 -23.79 -2.72 -32.81
C LEU A 306 -24.07 -3.67 -31.65
N LEU A 307 -24.70 -4.81 -31.91
CA LEU A 307 -24.97 -5.85 -30.91
C LEU A 307 -23.66 -6.43 -30.37
N GLU A 308 -22.67 -6.67 -31.22
CA GLU A 308 -21.34 -7.12 -30.80
C GLU A 308 -20.68 -6.07 -29.89
N HIS A 309 -20.69 -4.79 -30.27
CA HIS A 309 -20.16 -3.70 -29.45
C HIS A 309 -20.92 -3.57 -28.11
N MET A 310 -22.25 -3.67 -28.10
CA MET A 310 -23.05 -3.69 -26.87
C MET A 310 -22.68 -4.88 -25.98
N SER A 311 -22.56 -6.07 -26.55
CA SER A 311 -22.15 -7.27 -25.80
C SER A 311 -20.75 -7.11 -25.18
N SER A 312 -19.81 -6.54 -25.95
CA SER A 312 -18.44 -6.28 -25.52
C SER A 312 -18.38 -5.24 -24.39
N THR A 313 -19.13 -4.15 -24.52
CA THR A 313 -19.20 -3.10 -23.48
C THR A 313 -19.81 -3.62 -22.19
N LEU A 314 -20.88 -4.43 -22.25
CA LEU A 314 -21.47 -5.07 -21.07
C LEU A 314 -20.49 -6.04 -20.41
N SER A 315 -19.82 -6.89 -21.18
CA SER A 315 -18.80 -7.80 -20.66
C SER A 315 -17.66 -7.04 -19.97
N SER A 316 -17.21 -5.92 -20.54
CA SER A 316 -16.18 -5.06 -19.95
C SER A 316 -16.64 -4.40 -18.65
N VAL A 317 -17.90 -3.93 -18.58
CA VAL A 317 -18.48 -3.36 -17.36
C VAL A 317 -18.57 -4.42 -16.25
N LEU A 318 -19.10 -5.61 -16.55
CA LEU A 318 -19.18 -6.71 -15.60
C LEU A 318 -17.80 -7.13 -15.07
N SER A 319 -16.79 -7.19 -15.94
CA SER A 319 -15.41 -7.48 -15.55
C SER A 319 -14.85 -6.38 -14.62
N ALA A 320 -15.14 -5.11 -14.92
CA ALA A 320 -14.72 -3.99 -14.08
C ALA A 320 -15.43 -3.96 -12.73
N GLU A 321 -16.72 -4.29 -12.67
CA GLU A 321 -17.49 -4.44 -11.43
C GLU A 321 -16.94 -5.57 -10.56
N SER A 322 -16.67 -6.73 -11.16
CA SER A 322 -16.06 -7.86 -10.44
C SER A 322 -14.69 -7.49 -9.85
N SER A 323 -13.85 -6.77 -10.62
CA SER A 323 -12.56 -6.25 -10.11
C SER A 323 -12.74 -5.26 -8.96
N LEU A 324 -13.73 -4.37 -9.06
CA LEU A 324 -14.01 -3.37 -8.02
C LEU A 324 -14.44 -4.07 -6.73
N LEU A 325 -15.34 -5.07 -6.82
CA LEU A 325 -15.76 -5.86 -5.68
C LEU A 325 -14.57 -6.55 -4.99
N GLU A 326 -13.68 -7.19 -5.76
CA GLU A 326 -12.49 -7.84 -5.24
C GLU A 326 -11.55 -6.86 -4.50
N ILE A 327 -11.33 -5.67 -5.06
CA ILE A 327 -10.50 -4.63 -4.41
C ILE A 327 -11.19 -4.08 -3.16
N SER A 328 -12.51 -3.92 -3.19
CA SER A 328 -13.28 -3.44 -2.04
C SER A 328 -13.25 -4.45 -0.88
N GLU A 329 -13.25 -5.74 -1.18
CA GLU A 329 -13.08 -6.81 -0.20
C GLU A 329 -11.70 -6.74 0.44
N LEU A 330 -10.65 -6.68 -0.37
CA LEU A 330 -9.27 -6.56 0.09
C LEU A 330 -9.04 -5.27 0.90
N GLN A 331 -9.63 -4.15 0.46
CA GLN A 331 -9.59 -2.88 1.19
C GLN A 331 -10.29 -2.99 2.55
N SER A 332 -11.47 -3.60 2.59
CA SER A 332 -12.22 -3.79 3.85
C SER A 332 -11.48 -4.69 4.82
N GLU A 333 -10.88 -5.77 4.33
CA GLU A 333 -10.03 -6.66 5.13
C GLU A 333 -8.85 -5.89 5.73
N LEU A 334 -8.15 -5.09 4.92
CA LEU A 334 -7.01 -4.29 5.35
C LEU A 334 -7.38 -3.24 6.39
N VAL A 335 -8.47 -2.51 6.18
CA VAL A 335 -8.95 -1.49 7.12
C VAL A 335 -9.36 -2.15 8.44
N ARG A 336 -10.05 -3.30 8.39
CA ARG A 336 -10.39 -4.07 9.60
C ARG A 336 -9.14 -4.53 10.33
N HIS A 337 -8.14 -5.01 9.60
CA HIS A 337 -6.89 -5.48 10.19
C HIS A 337 -6.09 -4.34 10.83
N LEU A 338 -6.03 -3.18 10.16
CA LEU A 338 -5.38 -1.98 10.70
C LEU A 338 -6.07 -1.47 11.97
N ALA A 339 -7.40 -1.48 12.03
CA ALA A 339 -8.13 -1.11 13.23
C ALA A 339 -7.76 -2.02 14.42
N GLN A 340 -7.69 -3.34 14.18
CA GLN A 340 -7.26 -4.30 15.21
C GLN A 340 -5.79 -4.16 15.59
N GLN A 341 -4.92 -3.88 14.63
CA GLN A 341 -3.48 -3.74 14.87
C GLN A 341 -3.13 -2.44 15.61
N THR A 342 -3.88 -1.36 15.41
CA THR A 342 -3.56 -0.04 15.99
C THR A 342 -3.56 -0.09 17.52
N GLU A 343 -4.58 -0.70 18.13
CA GLU A 343 -4.65 -0.88 19.59
C GLU A 343 -3.47 -1.73 20.11
N VAL A 344 -3.14 -2.82 19.42
CA VAL A 344 -2.02 -3.70 19.81
C VAL A 344 -0.68 -2.99 19.70
N VAL A 345 -0.49 -2.17 18.67
CA VAL A 345 0.74 -1.39 18.47
C VAL A 345 0.90 -0.32 19.54
N GLU A 346 -0.19 0.34 19.94
CA GLU A 346 -0.17 1.32 21.03
C GLU A 346 0.21 0.67 22.36
N GLN A 347 -0.38 -0.49 22.69
CA GLN A 347 -0.01 -1.25 23.89
C GLN A 347 1.47 -1.67 23.87
N LEU A 348 1.96 -2.22 22.75
CA LEU A 348 3.37 -2.60 22.60
C LEU A 348 4.31 -1.40 22.69
N TYR A 349 3.88 -0.23 22.22
CA TYR A 349 4.65 1.01 22.33
C TYR A 349 4.75 1.46 23.79
N GLU A 350 3.65 1.45 24.54
CA GLU A 350 3.64 1.77 25.97
C GLU A 350 4.53 0.78 26.76
N ASP A 351 4.43 -0.52 26.47
CA ASP A 351 5.28 -1.55 27.07
C ASP A 351 6.76 -1.32 26.78
N ALA A 352 7.11 -0.96 25.54
CA ALA A 352 8.48 -0.65 25.16
C ALA A 352 9.02 0.59 25.90
N VAL A 353 8.22 1.65 26.01
CA VAL A 353 8.60 2.86 26.75
C VAL A 353 8.75 2.58 28.24
N GLY A 354 7.83 1.80 28.82
CA GLY A 354 7.90 1.34 30.20
C GLY A 354 9.18 0.54 30.47
N SER A 355 9.50 -0.41 29.58
CA SER A 355 10.71 -1.22 29.67
C SER A 355 11.99 -0.37 29.62
N VAL A 356 12.06 0.64 28.75
CA VAL A 356 13.21 1.56 28.71
C VAL A 356 13.37 2.33 30.03
N ALA A 357 12.26 2.77 30.63
CA ALA A 357 12.30 3.45 31.93
C ALA A 357 12.76 2.51 33.05
N GLU A 358 12.34 1.25 33.03
CA GLU A 358 12.78 0.23 33.99
C GLU A 358 14.26 -0.10 33.84
N VAL A 359 14.76 -0.29 32.61
CA VAL A 359 16.18 -0.52 32.34
C VAL A 359 17.04 0.64 32.83
N ARG A 360 16.57 1.88 32.64
CA ARG A 360 17.25 3.07 33.16
C ARG A 360 17.34 3.05 34.69
N LYS A 361 16.21 2.79 35.37
CA LYS A 361 16.17 2.65 36.84
C LYS A 361 17.06 1.51 37.34
N ALA A 362 17.06 0.38 36.63
CA ALA A 362 17.92 -0.76 36.95
C ALA A 362 19.41 -0.40 36.84
N ASN A 363 19.81 0.32 35.80
CA ASN A 363 21.19 0.79 35.65
C ASN A 363 21.60 1.74 36.79
N GLU A 364 20.71 2.67 37.18
CA GLU A 364 20.94 3.54 38.34
C GLU A 364 21.11 2.75 39.64
N GLN A 365 20.31 1.70 39.83
CA GLN A 365 20.44 0.81 40.99
C GLN A 365 21.75 0.02 40.99
N LEU A 366 22.23 -0.43 39.82
CA LEU A 366 23.52 -1.10 39.70
C LEU A 366 24.69 -0.18 40.08
N VAL A 367 24.61 1.09 39.67
CA VAL A 367 25.61 2.10 40.07
C VAL A 367 25.56 2.33 41.58
N LYS A 368 24.38 2.53 42.16
CA LYS A 368 24.20 2.70 43.62
C LYS A 368 24.66 1.46 44.40
N ALA A 369 24.39 0.26 43.91
CA ALA A 369 24.83 -0.99 44.52
C ALA A 369 26.36 -1.14 44.48
N ARG A 370 27.00 -0.72 43.38
CA ARG A 370 28.46 -0.68 43.27
C ARG A 370 29.08 0.29 44.29
N GLU A 371 28.46 1.43 44.52
CA GLU A 371 28.90 2.41 45.52
C GLU A 371 28.77 1.86 46.94
N ARG A 372 27.60 1.33 47.31
CA ARG A 372 27.39 0.68 48.62
C ARG A 372 28.34 -0.50 48.85
N GLY A 373 28.62 -1.28 47.80
CA GLY A 373 29.58 -2.39 47.89
C GLY A 373 31.04 -1.96 48.12
N LYS A 374 31.40 -0.71 47.82
CA LYS A 374 32.69 -0.12 48.20
C LYS A 374 32.68 0.35 49.64
N GLU A 375 31.60 1.01 50.05
CA GLU A 375 31.41 1.51 51.42
C GLU A 375 31.37 0.38 52.45
N GLY A 376 30.61 -0.69 52.18
CA GLY A 376 30.56 -1.87 53.05
C GLY A 376 31.91 -2.58 53.18
N ARG A 377 32.71 -2.62 52.10
CA ARG A 377 34.08 -3.17 52.14
C ARG A 377 35.02 -2.29 52.96
N LEU A 378 34.90 -0.97 52.86
CA LEU A 378 35.67 -0.02 53.67
C LEU A 378 35.33 -0.18 55.16
N PHE A 379 34.04 -0.24 55.49
CA PHE A 379 33.58 -0.41 56.86
C PHE A 379 34.06 -1.74 57.47
N LEU A 380 33.99 -2.83 56.70
CA LEU A 380 34.50 -4.14 57.13
C LEU A 380 36.02 -4.13 57.35
N LEU A 381 36.79 -3.45 56.49
CA LEU A 381 38.23 -3.27 56.70
C LEU A 381 38.53 -2.47 57.97
N VAL A 382 37.85 -1.35 58.18
CA VAL A 382 38.00 -0.52 59.39
C VAL A 382 37.64 -1.31 60.64
N PHE A 383 36.58 -2.11 60.59
CA PHE A 383 36.15 -2.96 61.70
C PHE A 383 37.19 -4.04 62.04
N ILE A 384 37.70 -4.77 61.05
CA ILE A 384 38.73 -5.81 61.27
C ILE A 384 40.00 -5.18 61.84
N LEU A 385 40.42 -4.04 61.29
CA LEU A 385 41.63 -3.35 61.75
C LEU A 385 41.45 -2.82 63.18
N GLY A 386 40.29 -2.23 63.49
CA GLY A 386 39.94 -1.77 64.83
C GLY A 386 39.87 -2.92 65.85
N ALA A 387 39.22 -4.04 65.50
CA ALA A 387 39.17 -5.23 66.35
C ALA A 387 40.57 -5.82 66.61
N SER A 388 41.43 -5.85 65.58
CA SER A 388 42.81 -6.28 65.72
C SER A 388 43.61 -5.38 66.67
N PHE A 389 43.44 -4.06 66.59
CA PHE A 389 44.08 -3.12 67.52
C PHE A 389 43.55 -3.25 68.94
N SER A 390 42.23 -3.43 69.11
CA SER A 390 41.62 -3.64 70.43
C SER A 390 42.13 -4.92 71.11
N LEU A 391 42.29 -6.01 70.36
CA LEU A 391 42.88 -7.25 70.89
C LEU A 391 44.34 -7.05 71.30
N LEU A 392 45.14 -6.35 70.49
CA LEU A 392 46.54 -6.07 70.80
C LEU A 392 46.69 -5.15 72.02
N PHE A 393 45.79 -4.18 72.19
CA PHE A 393 45.76 -3.32 73.38
C PHE A 393 45.37 -4.09 74.66
N LEU A 394 44.38 -4.98 74.56
CA LEU A 394 43.99 -5.85 75.69
C LEU A 394 45.13 -6.77 76.12
N ASP A 395 45.86 -7.36 75.16
CA ASP A 395 47.02 -8.21 75.43
C ASP A 395 48.17 -7.44 76.08
N TRP A 396 48.42 -6.20 75.61
CA TRP A 396 49.41 -5.31 76.22
C TRP A 396 49.03 -4.86 77.65
N TYR A 397 47.75 -4.60 77.91
CA TYR A 397 47.30 -4.18 79.24
C TYR A 397 47.24 -5.35 80.24
N ALA A 398 47.03 -6.57 79.75
CA ALA A 398 46.97 -7.77 80.58
C ALA A 398 48.35 -8.38 80.89
N SER A 399 49.39 -8.01 80.12
CA SER A 399 50.80 -8.30 80.40
C SER A 399 51.40 -7.24 81.33
#